data_AF-A0A966B5I3-F1
#
_entry.id   AF-A0A966B5I3-F1
#
_cell.length_a   1.000
_cell.length_b   1.000
_cell.length_c   1.000
_cell.angle_alpha   90.00
_cell.angle_beta   90.00
_cell.angle_gamma   90.00
#
_symmetry.space_group_name_H-M   'P 1'
#
loop_
_entity.id
_entity.type
_entity.pdbx_description
1 polymer ?
#
loop_
_entity_poly.entity_id
_entity_poly.type
_entity_poly.pdbx_seq_one_letter_code
_entity_poly.pdbx_strand_id
1 'polypeptide(L)' 'MIEKKDTLIIGGGIIGLATAYHLSKILPKKNVTVLEKENQIASH' A
#
# COMPACT_ATOMS: atom_id res chain seq x y z
N MET A 1 -11.54 12.42 -10.55
CA MET A 1 -10.17 12.58 -11.09
C MET A 1 -9.39 11.32 -10.77
N ILE A 2 -8.65 10.76 -11.72
CA ILE A 2 -7.75 9.63 -11.44
C ILE A 2 -6.43 10.22 -10.92
N GLU A 3 -6.13 10.04 -9.64
CA GLU A 3 -4.82 10.40 -9.10
C GLU A 3 -3.75 9.46 -9.63
N LYS A 4 -2.64 10.02 -10.11
CA LYS A 4 -1.48 9.23 -10.51
C LYS A 4 -0.84 8.63 -9.25
N LYS A 5 -0.91 7.30 -9.12
CA LYS A 5 -0.20 6.57 -8.06
C LYS A 5 1.22 6.27 -8.52
N ASP A 6 2.21 6.54 -7.68
CA ASP A 6 3.60 6.18 -7.97
C ASP A 6 3.84 4.69 -7.76
N THR A 7 3.11 4.07 -6.82
CA THR A 7 3.25 2.65 -6.48
C THR A 7 1.92 2.08 -6.04
N LEU A 8 1.56 0.90 -6.59
CA LEU A 8 0.41 0.10 -6.22
C LEU A 8 0.89 -1.23 -5.64
N ILE A 9 0.42 -1.56 -4.44
CA ILE A 9 0.64 -2.85 -3.77
C ILE A 9 -0.71 -3.57 -3.75
N ILE A 10 -0.75 -4.83 -4.20
CA ILE A 10 -1.94 -5.68 -4.16
C ILE A 10 -1.75 -6.69 -3.03
N GLY A 11 -2.64 -6.64 -2.04
CA GLY A 11 -2.59 -7.40 -0.79
C GLY A 11 -2.31 -6.51 0.42
N GLY A 12 -3.26 -6.44 1.35
CA GLY A 12 -3.22 -5.71 2.62
C GLY A 12 -2.94 -6.58 3.85
N GLY A 13 -2.30 -7.74 3.64
CA GLY A 13 -1.72 -8.56 4.72
C GLY A 13 -0.43 -7.95 5.27
N ILE A 14 0.18 -8.62 6.27
CA ILE A 14 1.35 -8.10 6.99
C ILE A 14 2.52 -7.72 6.05
N ILE A 15 2.77 -8.52 5.02
CA ILE A 15 3.86 -8.29 4.07
C ILE A 15 3.58 -7.03 3.22
N GLY A 16 2.34 -6.87 2.73
CA GLY A 16 1.95 -5.72 1.92
C GLY A 16 2.00 -4.41 2.72
N LEU A 17 1.51 -4.44 3.97
CA LEU A 17 1.57 -3.29 4.87
C LEU A 17 3.00 -2.94 5.30
N ALA A 18 3.82 -3.94 5.63
CA ALA A 18 5.23 -3.71 5.96
C ALA A 18 5.97 -3.09 4.76
N THR A 19 5.71 -3.60 3.56
CA THR A 19 6.29 -3.06 2.32
C THR A 19 5.86 -1.62 2.10
N ALA A 20 4.57 -1.30 2.27
CA ALA A 20 4.05 0.06 2.16
C ALA A 20 4.68 1.01 3.19
N TYR A 21 4.83 0.56 4.44
CA TYR A 21 5.46 1.31 5.51
C TYR A 21 6.93 1.59 5.23
N HIS A 22 7.70 0.60 4.78
CA HIS A 22 9.09 0.83 4.43
C HIS A 22 9.21 1.79 3.25
N LEU A 23 8.42 1.60 2.18
CA LEU A 23 8.41 2.48 1.01
C LEU A 23 8.09 3.93 1.35
N SER A 24 7.13 4.18 2.24
CA SER A 24 6.79 5.56 2.65
C SER A 24 7.95 6.25 3.39
N LYS A 25 8.83 5.50 4.05
CA LYS A 25 10.02 6.03 4.72
C LYS A 25 11.19 6.30 3.78
N ILE A 26 11.48 5.40 2.84
CA ILE A 26 12.56 5.59 1.86
C ILE A 26 12.19 6.56 0.73
N LEU A 27 10.90 6.69 0.41
CA LEU A 27 10.39 7.55 -0.67
C LEU A 27 9.28 8.49 -0.17
N PRO A 28 9.59 9.46 0.73
CA PRO A 28 8.58 10.28 1.40
C PRO A 28 7.76 11.19 0.47
N LYS A 29 8.20 11.38 -0.78
CA LYS A 29 7.49 12.17 -1.80
C LYS A 29 6.64 11.32 -2.76
N LYS A 30 6.59 10.00 -2.55
CA LYS A 30 5.91 9.06 -3.44
C LYS A 30 4.63 8.56 -2.81
N ASN A 31 3.55 8.60 -3.59
CA ASN A 31 2.25 8.11 -3.14
C ASN A 31 2.20 6.58 -3.29
N VAL A 32 2.04 5.89 -2.16
CA VAL A 32 1.84 4.43 -2.10
C VAL A 32 0.36 4.15 -1.91
N THR A 33 -0.18 3.18 -2.64
CA THR A 33 -1.55 2.70 -2.46
C THR A 33 -1.55 1.20 -2.28
N VAL A 34 -2.29 0.74 -1.28
CA VAL A 34 -2.49 -0.68 -0.98
C VAL A 34 -3.92 -1.02 -1.33
N LEU A 35 -4.11 -2.05 -2.15
CA LEU A 35 -5.41 -2.59 -2.53
C LEU A 35 -5.59 -3.95 -1.85
N GLU A 36 -6.62 -4.06 -1.03
CA GLU A 36 -7.05 -5.32 -0.40
C GLU A 36 -8.44 -5.67 -0.91
N LYS A 37 -8.68 -6.96 -1.17
CA LYS A 37 -9.98 -7.48 -1.61
C LYS A 37 -10.97 -7.44 -0.45
N GLU A 38 -10.51 -7.71 0.76
CA GLU A 38 -11.35 -7.71 1.96
C GLU A 38 -11.69 -6.30 2.45
N ASN A 39 -12.81 -6.18 3.15
CA ASN A 39 -13.25 -4.92 3.78
C ASN A 39 -12.39 -4.51 4.98
N GLN A 40 -11.52 -5.40 5.45
CA GLN A 40 -10.63 -5.19 6.59
C GLN A 40 -9.21 -5.63 6.24
N ILE A 41 -8.22 -4.82 6.61
CA ILE A 41 -6.81 -5.16 6.48
C ILE A 41 -6.44 -6.34 7.39
N ALA A 42 -5.39 -7.09 7.02
CA ALA A 42 -4.84 -8.19 7.81
C ALA A 42 -5.88 -9.20 8.34
N SER A 43 -6.93 -9.47 7.54
CA SER A 43 -7.99 -10.42 7.89
C SER A 43 -7.59 -11.89 7.71
N HIS A 44 -6.37 -12.16 7.25
CA HIS A 44 -5.76 -13.47 7.02
C HIS A 44 -4.39 -13.50 7.71
#